data_AF-A0A958QAY4-F1
#
_entry.id   AF-A0A958QAY4-F1
#
_cell.length_a   1.000
_cell.length_b   1.000
_cell.length_c   1.000
_cell.angle_alpha   90.00
_cell.angle_beta   90.00
_cell.angle_gamma   90.00
#
_symmetry.space_group_name_H-M   'P 1'
#
loop_
_entity.id
_entity.type
_entity.pdbx_description
1 polymer ?
#
loop_
_entity_poly.entity_id
_entity_poly.type
_entity_poly.pdbx_seq_one_letter_code
_entity_poly.pdbx_strand_id
1 'polypeptide(L)'
;MRPIVSIAAALLAAGIGLGAFGAHALRDRFSEYQMMVYEKALFYHFLNSLGLLLVALLPKLNILNRSDTVRISAFLIFGIVVFSGSLYLLSITKKKW
;
A
#
# COMPACT_ATOMS: atom_id res chain seq x y z
N MET A 1 -19.12 0.89 4.44
CA MET A 1 -18.53 1.78 3.42
C MET A 1 -17.69 2.89 4.04
N ARG A 2 -18.23 3.73 4.93
CA ARG A 2 -17.45 4.72 5.70
C ARG A 2 -16.11 4.21 6.27
N PRO A 3 -16.05 3.06 6.97
CA PRO A 3 -14.77 2.58 7.51
C PRO A 3 -13.72 2.25 6.43
N ILE A 4 -14.13 1.69 5.29
CA ILE A 4 -13.20 1.31 4.21
C ILE A 4 -12.58 2.57 3.58
N VAL A 5 -13.36 3.63 3.39
CA VAL A 5 -12.87 4.91 2.87
C VAL A 5 -11.86 5.53 3.84
N SER A 6 -12.16 5.54 5.15
CA SER A 6 -11.23 6.06 6.16
C SER A 6 -9.92 5.27 6.20
N ILE A 7 -9.98 3.94 6.12
CA ILE A 7 -8.80 3.07 6.07
C ILE A 7 -7.99 3.37 4.80
N ALA A 8 -8.63 3.47 3.64
CA ALA A 8 -7.94 3.76 2.38
C ALA A 8 -7.25 5.14 2.42
N ALA A 9 -7.92 6.15 2.96
CA ALA A 9 -7.34 7.49 3.13
C ALA A 9 -6.14 7.46 4.09
N ALA A 10 -6.22 6.74 5.21
CA ALA A 10 -5.11 6.60 6.14
C ALA A 10 -3.91 5.88 5.50
N LEU A 11 -4.16 4.82 4.72
CA LEU A 11 -3.12 4.08 4.02
C LEU A 11 -2.47 4.93 2.91
N LEU A 12 -3.24 5.76 2.20
CA LEU A 12 -2.70 6.72 1.24
C LEU A 12 -1.82 7.77 1.92
N ALA A 13 -2.29 8.34 3.03
CA ALA A 13 -1.50 9.30 3.81
C ALA A 13 -0.19 8.67 4.31
N ALA A 14 -0.24 7.42 4.78
CA ALA A 14 0.96 6.66 5.14
C ALA A 14 1.89 6.44 3.94
N GLY A 15 1.34 6.10 2.77
CA GLY A 15 2.10 5.98 1.52
C GLY A 15 2.80 7.29 1.16
N ILE A 16 2.12 8.44 1.27
CA ILE A 16 2.73 9.75 1.00
C ILE A 16 3.88 10.02 1.98
N GLY A 17 3.66 9.78 3.28
CA GLY A 17 4.69 9.95 4.30
C GLY A 17 5.91 9.05 4.07
N LEU A 18 5.69 7.77 3.75
CA LEU A 18 6.75 6.83 3.39
C LEU A 18 7.47 7.24 2.10
N GLY A 19 6.76 7.74 1.10
CA GLY A 19 7.35 8.24 -0.14
C GLY A 19 8.26 9.45 0.10
N ALA A 20 7.78 10.43 0.86
CA ALA A 20 8.57 11.59 1.24
C ALA A 20 9.81 11.18 2.05
N PHE A 21 9.66 10.26 3.01
CA PHE A 21 10.78 9.74 3.79
C PHE A 21 11.80 9.01 2.92
N GLY A 22 11.36 8.20 1.96
CA GLY A 22 12.24 7.53 1.00
C GLY A 22 13.06 8.53 0.17
N ALA A 23 12.40 9.53 -0.39
CA ALA A 23 13.03 10.53 -1.26
C ALA A 23 14.03 11.44 -0.51
N HIS A 24 13.73 11.83 0.73
CA HIS A 24 14.54 12.83 1.45
C HIS A 24 15.53 12.21 2.44
N ALA A 25 15.17 11.12 3.12
CA ALA A 25 15.99 10.56 4.19
C ALA A 25 16.77 9.30 3.77
N LEU A 26 16.24 8.52 2.82
CA LEU A 26 16.83 7.22 2.45
C LEU A 26 17.64 7.25 1.16
N ARG A 27 17.41 8.23 0.26
CA ARG A 27 18.02 8.28 -1.07
C ARG A 27 19.55 8.13 -1.07
N ASP A 28 20.24 8.82 -0.17
CA ASP A 28 21.71 8.78 -0.09
C ASP A 28 22.23 7.69 0.87
N ARG A 29 21.33 7.00 1.57
CA ARG A 29 21.67 5.95 2.56
C ARG A 29 21.48 4.54 2.01
N PHE A 30 20.60 4.38 1.04
CA PHE A 30 20.26 3.11 0.44
C PHE A 30 21.10 2.88 -0.81
N SER A 31 21.56 1.64 -1.00
CA SER A 31 22.08 1.23 -2.31
C SER A 31 20.97 1.25 -3.37
N GLU A 32 21.33 1.28 -4.65
CA GLU A 32 20.36 1.25 -5.76
C GLU A 32 19.35 0.10 -5.63
N TYR A 33 19.82 -1.09 -5.25
CA TYR A 33 18.94 -2.24 -5.02
C TYR A 33 17.95 -2.01 -3.87
N GLN A 34 18.41 -1.49 -2.73
CA GLN A 34 17.53 -1.20 -1.60
C GLN A 34 16.49 -0.15 -1.96
N MET A 35 16.90 0.90 -2.67
CA MET A 35 15.98 1.94 -3.12
C MET A 35 14.96 1.40 -4.12
N MET A 36 15.40 0.55 -5.07
CA MET A 36 14.50 -0.13 -6.01
C MET A 36 13.46 -1.01 -5.29
N VAL A 37 13.88 -1.78 -4.28
CA VAL A 37 12.96 -2.60 -3.48
C VAL A 37 11.99 -1.72 -2.66
N TYR A 38 12.49 -0.63 -2.07
CA TYR A 38 11.67 0.33 -1.30
C TYR A 38 10.62 1.01 -2.18
N GLU A 39 11.02 1.53 -3.35
CA GLU A 39 10.11 2.17 -4.31
C GLU A 39 9.07 1.18 -4.84
N LYS A 40 9.45 -0.10 -5.03
CA LYS A 40 8.50 -1.16 -5.37
C LYS A 40 7.49 -1.39 -4.24
N ALA A 41 7.95 -1.50 -2.98
CA ALA A 41 7.07 -1.62 -1.82
C ALA A 41 6.03 -0.49 -1.78
N LEU A 42 6.51 0.74 -1.98
CA LEU A 42 5.72 1.97 -2.01
C LEU A 42 4.70 1.99 -3.15
N PHE A 43 5.12 1.62 -4.36
CA PHE A 43 4.23 1.56 -5.52
C PHE A 43 3.04 0.62 -5.27
N TYR A 44 3.28 -0.60 -4.78
CA TYR A 44 2.21 -1.54 -4.48
C TYR A 44 1.38 -1.15 -3.25
N HIS A 45 1.96 -0.42 -2.29
CA HIS A 45 1.22 0.17 -1.18
C HIS A 45 0.17 1.14 -1.71
N PHE A 46 0.58 2.07 -2.60
CA PHE A 46 -0.31 3.03 -3.23
C PHE A 46 -1.36 2.35 -4.11
N LEU A 47 -0.98 1.40 -4.95
CA LEU A 47 -1.93 0.69 -5.82
C LEU A 47 -3.04 0.00 -5.01
N ASN A 48 -2.68 -0.73 -3.95
CA ASN A 48 -3.69 -1.39 -3.11
C ASN A 48 -4.57 -0.38 -2.37
N SER A 49 -4.00 0.75 -1.92
CA SER A 49 -4.74 1.80 -1.20
C SER A 49 -5.72 2.54 -2.13
N LEU A 50 -5.31 2.85 -3.36
CA LEU A 50 -6.17 3.38 -4.42
C LEU A 50 -7.26 2.37 -4.81
N GLY A 51 -6.89 1.09 -4.95
CA GLY A 51 -7.84 0.00 -5.17
C GLY A 51 -8.90 -0.06 -4.06
N LEU A 52 -8.51 0.18 -2.80
CA LEU A 52 -9.42 0.19 -1.66
C LEU A 52 -10.44 1.34 -1.75
N LEU A 53 -10.01 2.53 -2.19
CA LEU A 53 -10.94 3.64 -2.48
C LEU A 53 -11.91 3.30 -3.62
N LEU A 54 -11.41 2.71 -4.71
CA LEU A 54 -12.24 2.31 -5.85
C LEU A 54 -13.29 1.27 -5.44
N VAL A 55 -12.87 0.22 -4.74
CA VAL A 55 -13.76 -0.84 -4.23
C VAL A 55 -14.81 -0.28 -3.28
N ALA A 56 -14.48 0.76 -2.50
CA ALA A 56 -15.45 1.43 -1.64
C ALA A 56 -16.52 2.22 -2.40
N LEU A 57 -16.35 2.51 -3.70
CA LEU A 57 -17.33 3.21 -4.54
C LEU A 57 -18.24 2.27 -5.32
N LEU A 58 -17.77 1.07 -5.70
CA LEU A 58 -18.48 0.11 -6.55
C LEU A 58 -19.87 -0.33 -6.02
N PRO A 59 -20.13 -0.43 -4.70
CA PRO A 59 -21.48 -0.73 -4.21
C PRO A 59 -22.49 0.39 -4.49
N LYS A 60 -22.04 1.64 -4.62
CA LYS A 60 -22.93 2.76 -5.00
C LYS A 60 -23.39 2.67 -6.45
N LEU A 61 -22.67 1.90 -7.27
CA LEU A 61 -22.96 1.65 -8.67
C LEU A 61 -23.69 0.32 -8.88
N ASN A 62 -24.11 -0.37 -7.80
CA ASN A 62 -24.68 -1.72 -7.83
C ASN A 62 -23.80 -2.78 -8.53
N ILE A 63 -22.48 -2.54 -8.62
CA ILE A 63 -21.53 -3.48 -9.24
C ILE A 63 -21.11 -4.57 -8.25
N LEU A 64 -20.92 -4.22 -6.98
CA LEU A 64 -20.52 -5.16 -5.92
C LEU A 64 -21.51 -5.16 -4.77
N ASN A 65 -21.80 -6.35 -4.26
CA ASN A 65 -22.51 -6.49 -3.00
C ASN A 65 -21.58 -6.21 -1.80
N ARG A 66 -22.18 -6.12 -0.59
CA ARG A 66 -21.45 -5.80 0.64
C ARG A 66 -20.39 -6.86 0.99
N SER A 67 -20.68 -8.15 0.81
CA SER A 67 -19.76 -9.24 1.14
C SER A 67 -18.53 -9.24 0.24
N ASP A 68 -18.71 -9.08 -1.07
CA ASP A 68 -17.61 -9.02 -2.04
C ASP A 68 -16.73 -7.78 -1.79
N THR A 69 -17.35 -6.64 -1.48
CA THR A 69 -16.62 -5.41 -1.12
C THR A 69 -15.70 -5.65 0.07
N VAL A 70 -16.19 -6.29 1.13
CA VAL A 70 -15.39 -6.60 2.33
C VAL A 70 -14.28 -7.59 1.99
N ARG A 71 -14.58 -8.65 1.23
CA ARG A 71 -13.60 -9.68 0.85
C ARG A 71 -12.46 -9.08 0.02
N ILE A 72 -12.78 -8.30 -1.01
CA ILE A 72 -11.77 -7.66 -1.88
C ILE A 72 -10.96 -6.66 -1.05
N SER A 73 -11.61 -5.86 -0.22
CA SER A 73 -10.93 -4.91 0.68
C SER A 73 -9.92 -5.61 1.60
N ALA A 74 -10.29 -6.78 2.16
CA ALA A 74 -9.40 -7.57 3.00
C ALA A 74 -8.17 -8.06 2.22
N PHE A 75 -8.33 -8.53 0.98
CA PHE A 75 -7.20 -8.94 0.14
C PHE A 75 -6.26 -7.77 -0.21
N LEU A 76 -6.80 -6.58 -0.48
CA LEU A 76 -5.97 -5.40 -0.76
C LEU A 76 -5.17 -4.95 0.47
N ILE A 77 -5.80 -4.94 1.65
CA ILE A 77 -5.12 -4.64 2.91
C ILE A 77 -4.05 -5.70 3.21
N PHE A 78 -4.38 -6.98 3.01
CA PHE A 78 -3.42 -8.08 3.14
C PHE A 78 -2.22 -7.91 2.20
N GLY A 79 -2.46 -7.48 0.96
CA GLY A 79 -1.40 -7.14 0.00
C GLY A 79 -0.47 -6.04 0.52
N ILE A 80 -1.00 -4.99 1.14
CA ILE A 80 -0.16 -3.94 1.76
C ILE A 80 0.67 -4.50 2.90
N VAL A 81 0.05 -5.26 3.82
CA VAL A 81 0.74 -5.76 5.01
C VAL A 81 1.80 -6.81 4.66
N VAL A 82 1.46 -7.80 3.84
CA VAL A 82 2.34 -8.94 3.56
C VAL A 82 3.31 -8.62 2.42
N PHE A 83 2.83 -8.10 1.30
CA PHE A 83 3.70 -7.84 0.16
C PHE A 83 4.48 -6.53 0.33
N SER A 84 3.82 -5.38 0.46
CA SER A 84 4.55 -4.12 0.65
C SER A 84 5.32 -4.09 1.97
N GLY A 85 4.72 -4.57 3.07
CA GLY A 85 5.40 -4.66 4.37
C GLY A 85 6.68 -5.50 4.34
N SER A 86 6.67 -6.66 3.67
CA SER A 86 7.87 -7.49 3.53
C SER A 86 8.96 -6.80 2.70
N LEU A 87 8.60 -6.10 1.63
CA LEU A 87 9.57 -5.35 0.81
C LEU A 87 10.14 -4.14 1.55
N TYR A 88 9.35 -3.42 2.34
CA TYR A 88 9.88 -2.36 3.22
C TYR A 88 10.91 -2.96 4.20
N LEU A 89 10.57 -4.06 4.87
CA LEU A 89 11.49 -4.73 5.79
C LEU A 89 12.76 -5.23 5.08
N LEU A 90 12.61 -5.78 3.87
CA LEU A 90 13.72 -6.24 3.05
C LEU A 90 14.67 -5.09 2.69
N SER A 91 14.13 -3.95 2.27
CA SER A 91 14.91 -2.76 1.90
C SER A 91 15.75 -2.25 3.07
N ILE A 92 15.28 -2.41 4.31
CA ILE A 92 15.97 -1.95 5.53
C ILE A 92 16.99 -2.98 6.00
N THR A 93 16.64 -4.27 5.98
CA THR A 93 17.48 -5.35 6.55
C THR A 93 18.69 -5.73 5.69
N LYS A 94 18.80 -5.22 4.46
CA LYS A 94 19.89 -5.52 3.50
C LYS A 94 20.05 -6.99 3.14
N LYS A 95 19.16 -7.86 3.62
CA LYS A 95 19.13 -9.27 3.24
C LYS A 95 18.73 -9.32 1.77
N LYS A 96 19.37 -10.21 1.02
CA LYS A 96 18.90 -10.60 -0.31
C LYS A 96 18.22 -11.95 -0.11
N TRP A 97 17.04 -12.12 -0.70
CA TRP A 97 16.46 -13.45 -0.86
C TRP A 97 17.21 -14.17 -1.97
#